data_AF-A0A937G9Q3-F1
#
_entry.id   AF-A0A937G9Q3-F1
#
_cell.length_a   1.000
_cell.length_b   1.000
_cell.length_c   1.000
_cell.angle_alpha   90.00
_cell.angle_beta   90.00
_cell.angle_gamma   90.00
#
_symmetry.space_group_name_H-M   'P 1'
#
loop_
_entity.id
_entity.type
_entity.pdbx_description
1 polymer ?
#
loop_
_entity_poly.entity_id
_entity_poly.type
_entity_poly.pdbx_seq_one_letter_code
_entity_poly.pdbx_strand_id
1 'polypeptide(L)'
;MRALTTAGWVALASYLGIIAIEVRRAAAITTSRFEDGVWGQRIEIVSFVTLPQNIAVLMLPVATAVTAAVMLAGVHPDDRGDTIWLTRLTTVTGGLCVVAIFLALLGIGGIPFRYADPLADLGALVGRLSGIAMAAGALRLLREAG
;
A
#
# COMPACT_ATOMS: atom_id res chain seq x y z
N MET A 1 3.52 -21.95 10.70
CA MET A 1 2.36 -21.45 9.92
C MET A 1 1.65 -20.30 10.63
N ARG A 2 0.86 -20.57 11.68
CA ARG A 2 0.12 -19.58 12.50
C ARG A 2 0.87 -18.30 12.81
N ALA A 3 2.09 -18.41 13.33
CA ALA A 3 2.89 -17.25 13.70
C ALA A 3 3.17 -16.30 12.52
N LEU A 4 3.41 -16.82 11.31
CA LEU A 4 3.63 -16.02 10.10
C LEU A 4 2.34 -15.34 9.66
N THR A 5 1.22 -16.07 9.63
CA THR A 5 -0.09 -15.51 9.27
C THR A 5 -0.50 -14.41 10.26
N THR A 6 -0.30 -14.63 11.56
CA THR A 6 -0.55 -13.62 12.60
C THR A 6 0.37 -12.42 12.44
N ALA A 7 1.67 -12.62 12.20
CA ALA A 7 2.62 -11.53 11.94
C ALA A 7 2.20 -10.71 10.71
N GLY A 8 1.72 -11.36 9.65
CA GLY A 8 1.17 -10.70 8.48
C GLY A 8 -0.05 -9.84 8.80
N TRP A 9 -1.02 -10.35 9.57
CA TRP A 9 -2.17 -9.54 10.01
C TRP A 9 -1.78 -8.36 10.89
N VAL A 10 -0.81 -8.53 11.79
CA VAL A 10 -0.29 -7.43 12.63
C VAL A 10 0.40 -6.37 11.78
N ALA A 11 1.24 -6.77 10.82
CA ALA A 11 1.91 -5.84 9.91
C ALA A 11 0.90 -5.10 9.01
N LEU A 12 -0.13 -5.80 8.55
CA LEU A 12 -1.24 -5.21 7.80
C LEU A 12 -1.98 -4.16 8.64
N ALA A 13 -2.25 -4.44 9.91
CA ALA A 13 -2.89 -3.48 10.82
C ALA A 13 -2.05 -2.21 11.00
N SER A 14 -0.71 -2.33 11.05
CA SER A 14 0.18 -1.16 11.07
C SER A 14 0.04 -0.30 9.81
N TYR A 15 -0.02 -0.92 8.62
CA TYR A 15 -0.22 -0.19 7.37
C TYR A 15 -1.59 0.50 7.32
N LEU A 16 -2.65 -0.16 7.80
CA LEU A 16 -3.97 0.47 7.93
C LEU A 16 -3.94 1.68 8.89
N GLY A 17 -3.13 1.63 9.95
CA GLY A 17 -2.88 2.76 10.84
C GLY A 17 -2.26 3.96 10.12
N ILE A 18 -1.30 3.72 9.21
CA ILE A 18 -0.69 4.76 8.37
C ILE A 18 -1.77 5.40 7.47
N ILE A 19 -2.60 4.59 6.82
CA ILE A 19 -3.70 5.10 6.00
C ILE A 19 -4.64 5.96 6.82
N ALA A 20 -5.05 5.51 8.02
CA ALA A 20 -5.94 6.27 8.89
C ALA A 20 -5.34 7.62 9.31
N ILE A 21 -4.02 7.67 9.57
CA ILE A 21 -3.31 8.91 9.90
C ILE A 21 -3.34 9.88 8.71
N GLU A 22 -3.04 9.41 7.49
CA GLU A 22 -3.04 10.27 6.30
C GLU A 22 -4.46 10.74 5.93
N VAL A 23 -5.47 9.88 6.05
CA VAL A 23 -6.88 10.27 5.87
C VAL A 23 -7.30 11.33 6.88
N ARG A 24 -6.90 11.18 8.15
CA ARG A 24 -7.17 12.19 9.18
C ARG A 24 -6.47 13.52 8.86
N ARG A 25 -5.21 13.46 8.42
CA ARG A 25 -4.44 14.64 7.99
C ARG A 25 -5.12 15.35 6.81
N ALA A 26 -5.59 14.59 5.83
CA ALA A 26 -6.35 15.13 4.71
C ALA A 26 -7.66 15.79 5.18
N ALA A 27 -8.44 15.11 6.02
CA ALA A 27 -9.70 15.65 6.54
C ALA A 27 -9.53 16.97 7.31
N ALA A 28 -8.38 17.16 7.97
CA ALA A 28 -8.05 18.39 8.69
C ALA A 28 -7.70 19.58 7.79
N ILE A 29 -7.52 19.39 6.48
CA ILE A 29 -7.26 20.49 5.54
C ILE A 29 -8.54 21.30 5.35
N THR A 30 -8.51 22.57 5.72
CA THR A 30 -9.60 23.55 5.55
C THR A 30 -9.26 24.69 4.59
N THR A 31 -7.98 24.92 4.32
CA THR A 31 -7.46 25.92 3.36
C THR A 31 -6.45 25.25 2.44
N SER A 32 -6.35 25.70 1.19
CA SER A 32 -5.52 25.04 0.17
C SER A 32 -4.44 25.95 -0.40
N ARG A 33 -3.30 25.33 -0.76
CA ARG A 33 -2.25 25.91 -1.59
C ARG A 33 -2.24 25.31 -3.01
N PHE A 34 -3.34 24.72 -3.45
CA PHE A 34 -3.46 24.11 -4.77
C PHE A 34 -4.48 24.89 -5.60
N GLU A 35 -4.30 24.89 -6.92
CA GLU A 35 -5.24 25.54 -7.85
C GLU A 35 -6.61 24.84 -7.85
N ASP A 36 -6.64 23.52 -7.75
CA ASP A 36 -7.85 22.69 -7.61
C ASP A 36 -8.41 22.66 -6.18
N GLY A 37 -7.89 23.53 -5.30
CA GLY A 37 -8.46 23.82 -3.99
C GLY A 37 -8.23 22.72 -2.96
N VAL A 38 -9.10 22.67 -1.94
CA VAL A 38 -8.92 21.80 -0.75
C VAL A 38 -8.92 20.32 -1.13
N TRP A 39 -9.71 19.94 -2.14
CA TRP A 39 -9.82 18.54 -2.55
C TRP A 39 -8.55 18.02 -3.22
N GLY A 40 -7.89 18.81 -4.06
CA GLY A 40 -6.59 18.43 -4.64
C GLY A 40 -5.53 18.18 -3.58
N GLN A 41 -5.43 19.09 -2.61
CA GLN A 41 -4.50 18.94 -1.50
C GLN A 41 -4.85 17.73 -0.61
N ARG A 42 -6.13 17.41 -0.42
CA ARG A 42 -6.57 16.22 0.32
C ARG A 42 -6.17 14.93 -0.40
N ILE A 43 -6.43 14.85 -1.69
CA ILE A 43 -6.04 13.71 -2.53
C ILE A 43 -4.52 13.54 -2.50
N GLU A 44 -3.79 14.66 -2.55
CA GLU A 44 -2.35 14.64 -2.44
C GLU A 44 -1.86 14.00 -1.16
N ILE A 45 -2.37 14.46 0.00
CA ILE A 45 -1.97 13.92 1.29
C ILE A 45 -2.31 12.42 1.39
N VAL A 46 -3.51 12.02 0.97
CA VAL A 46 -3.89 10.59 1.01
C VAL A 46 -2.98 9.75 0.12
N SER A 47 -2.52 10.28 -1.02
CA SER A 47 -1.58 9.57 -1.89
C SER A 47 -0.19 9.36 -1.26
N PHE A 48 0.16 10.03 -0.16
CA PHE A 48 1.46 9.81 0.49
C PHE A 48 1.64 8.40 1.06
N VAL A 49 0.55 7.68 1.34
CA VAL A 49 0.64 6.27 1.74
C VAL A 49 1.36 5.40 0.71
N THR A 50 1.43 5.86 -0.55
CA THR A 50 2.05 5.16 -1.68
C THR A 50 3.50 5.54 -1.90
N LEU A 51 4.05 6.48 -1.12
CA LEU A 51 5.47 6.82 -1.23
C LEU A 51 6.34 5.62 -0.77
N PRO A 52 7.54 5.43 -1.34
CA PRO A 52 8.36 4.23 -1.10
C PRO A 52 8.57 3.91 0.38
N GLN A 53 8.80 4.94 1.21
CA GLN A 53 8.96 4.81 2.66
C GLN A 53 7.71 4.29 3.37
N ASN A 54 6.52 4.69 2.94
CA ASN A 54 5.25 4.30 3.56
C ASN A 54 4.78 2.95 3.02
N ILE A 55 4.91 2.73 1.71
CA ILE A 55 4.51 1.47 1.07
C ILE A 55 5.43 0.31 1.42
N ALA A 56 6.67 0.56 1.84
CA ALA A 56 7.55 -0.47 2.38
C ALA A 56 6.92 -1.21 3.57
N VAL A 57 6.07 -0.54 4.37
CA VAL A 57 5.35 -1.18 5.48
C VAL A 57 4.35 -2.23 4.99
N LEU A 58 3.72 -2.01 3.82
CA LEU A 58 2.86 -2.99 3.15
C LEU A 58 3.66 -4.19 2.62
N MET A 59 4.97 -4.08 2.39
CA MET A 59 5.79 -5.20 1.91
C MET A 59 6.02 -6.27 2.99
N LEU A 60 5.94 -5.91 4.28
CA LEU A 60 6.04 -6.88 5.37
C LEU A 60 4.90 -7.92 5.33
N PRO A 61 3.60 -7.55 5.30
CA PRO A 61 2.55 -8.54 5.19
C PRO A 61 2.65 -9.37 3.89
N VAL A 62 3.10 -8.79 2.78
CA VAL A 62 3.38 -9.52 1.53
C VAL A 62 4.41 -10.62 1.74
N ALA A 63 5.58 -10.28 2.29
CA ALA A 63 6.66 -11.23 2.52
C ALA A 63 6.22 -12.36 3.46
N THR A 64 5.46 -12.04 4.53
CA THR A 64 4.93 -13.06 5.45
C THR A 64 3.95 -14.01 4.75
N ALA A 65 3.05 -13.49 3.92
CA ALA A 65 2.05 -14.29 3.22
C ALA A 65 2.70 -15.21 2.17
N VAL A 66 3.63 -14.69 1.38
CA VAL A 66 4.39 -15.46 0.38
C VAL A 66 5.19 -16.57 1.07
N THR A 67 5.91 -16.23 2.14
CA THR A 67 6.71 -17.23 2.88
C THR A 67 5.82 -18.32 3.48
N ALA A 68 4.70 -17.95 4.10
CA ALA A 68 3.77 -18.90 4.67
C ALA A 68 3.16 -19.82 3.60
N ALA A 69 2.80 -19.28 2.43
CA ALA A 69 2.28 -20.05 1.31
C ALA A 69 3.30 -21.07 0.76
N VAL A 70 4.55 -20.64 0.57
CA VAL A 70 5.64 -21.52 0.11
C VAL A 70 5.89 -22.65 1.12
N MET A 71 5.87 -22.35 2.43
CA MET A 71 6.02 -23.38 3.47
C MET A 71 4.86 -24.40 3.45
N LEU A 72 3.62 -23.93 3.25
CA LEU A 72 2.45 -24.82 3.10
C LEU A 72 2.62 -25.77 1.92
N ALA A 73 3.00 -25.23 0.76
CA ALA A 73 3.18 -26.01 -0.46
C ALA A 73 4.31 -27.04 -0.33
N GLY A 74 5.36 -26.74 0.44
CA GLY A 74 6.56 -27.57 0.54
C GLY A 74 6.58 -28.62 1.65
N VAL A 75 5.83 -28.44 2.76
CA VAL A 75 6.14 -29.18 4.00
C VAL A 75 4.95 -29.91 4.65
N HIS A 76 3.71 -29.38 4.59
CA HIS A 76 2.59 -30.00 5.32
C HIS A 76 1.24 -29.90 4.58
N PRO A 77 0.84 -30.93 3.81
CA PRO A 77 -0.48 -31.02 3.19
C PRO A 77 -1.65 -31.05 4.19
N ASP A 78 -1.37 -31.45 5.43
CA ASP A 78 -2.37 -31.66 6.49
C ASP A 78 -2.67 -30.40 7.31
N ASP A 79 -1.91 -29.32 7.14
CA ASP A 79 -2.01 -28.07 7.92
C ASP A 79 -3.14 -27.13 7.39
N ARG A 80 -4.29 -27.73 7.04
CA ARG A 80 -5.43 -27.07 6.39
C ARG A 80 -6.07 -25.98 7.24
N GLY A 81 -5.91 -26.00 8.57
CA GLY A 81 -6.59 -25.09 9.49
C GLY A 81 -6.29 -23.60 9.26
N ASP A 82 -5.09 -23.28 8.76
CA ASP A 82 -4.66 -21.88 8.56
C ASP A 82 -4.82 -21.38 7.12
N THR A 83 -5.19 -22.26 6.17
CA THR A 83 -5.30 -21.92 4.75
C THR A 83 -6.29 -20.78 4.51
N ILE A 84 -7.45 -20.82 5.16
CA ILE A 84 -8.48 -19.76 5.02
C ILE A 84 -7.94 -18.39 5.44
N TRP A 85 -7.21 -18.32 6.56
CA TRP A 85 -6.66 -17.05 7.07
C TRP A 85 -5.52 -16.53 6.20
N LEU A 86 -4.70 -17.43 5.67
CA LEU A 86 -3.67 -17.08 4.71
C LEU A 86 -4.29 -16.58 3.39
N THR A 87 -5.28 -17.27 2.83
CA THR A 87 -5.99 -16.85 1.61
C THR A 87 -6.66 -15.48 1.80
N ARG A 88 -7.23 -15.22 2.98
CA ARG A 88 -7.77 -13.90 3.30
C ARG A 88 -6.66 -12.84 3.39
N LEU A 89 -5.54 -13.16 4.03
CA LEU A 89 -4.40 -12.24 4.13
C LEU A 89 -3.84 -11.88 2.74
N THR A 90 -3.63 -12.87 1.86
CA THR A 90 -3.16 -12.64 0.49
C THR A 90 -4.17 -11.81 -0.31
N THR A 91 -5.45 -12.13 -0.21
CA THR A 91 -6.53 -11.39 -0.91
C THR A 91 -6.61 -9.93 -0.44
N VAL A 92 -6.63 -9.68 0.87
CA VAL A 92 -6.73 -8.33 1.43
C VAL A 92 -5.48 -7.51 1.11
N THR A 93 -4.29 -8.11 1.27
CA THR A 93 -3.02 -7.43 0.95
C THR A 93 -2.93 -7.12 -0.54
N GLY A 94 -3.39 -8.04 -1.41
CA GLY A 94 -3.48 -7.82 -2.85
C GLY A 94 -4.46 -6.70 -3.21
N GLY A 95 -5.63 -6.65 -2.57
CA GLY A 95 -6.57 -5.54 -2.70
C GLY A 95 -5.96 -4.20 -2.30
N LEU A 96 -5.21 -4.14 -1.21
CA LEU A 96 -4.50 -2.92 -0.79
C LEU A 96 -3.39 -2.52 -1.75
N CYS A 97 -2.70 -3.46 -2.40
CA CYS A 97 -1.74 -3.13 -3.46
C CYS A 97 -2.44 -2.41 -4.62
N VAL A 98 -3.63 -2.89 -5.04
CA VAL A 98 -4.43 -2.23 -6.08
C VAL A 98 -4.86 -0.83 -5.63
N VAL A 99 -5.35 -0.68 -4.40
CA VAL A 99 -5.70 0.64 -3.84
C VAL A 99 -4.49 1.58 -3.84
N ALA A 100 -3.31 1.10 -3.43
CA ALA A 100 -2.09 1.89 -3.43
C ALA A 100 -1.71 2.36 -4.85
N ILE A 101 -1.88 1.51 -5.87
CA ILE A 101 -1.66 1.92 -7.27
C ILE A 101 -2.61 3.05 -7.66
N PHE A 102 -3.91 2.91 -7.38
CA PHE A 102 -4.89 3.96 -7.70
C PHE A 102 -4.60 5.27 -6.97
N LEU A 103 -4.27 5.21 -5.68
CA LEU A 103 -3.91 6.40 -4.90
C LEU A 103 -2.65 7.09 -5.45
N ALA A 104 -1.66 6.32 -5.91
CA ALA A 104 -0.46 6.87 -6.52
C ALA A 104 -0.79 7.57 -7.85
N LEU A 105 -1.63 6.96 -8.69
CA LEU A 105 -2.09 7.55 -9.94
C LEU A 105 -2.89 8.84 -9.70
N LEU A 106 -3.76 8.86 -8.70
CA LEU A 106 -4.49 10.07 -8.29
C LEU A 106 -3.52 11.17 -7.85
N GLY A 107 -2.50 10.84 -7.06
CA GLY A 107 -1.48 11.79 -6.64
C GLY A 107 -0.65 12.35 -7.80
N ILE A 108 -0.35 11.52 -8.81
CA ILE A 108 0.30 11.96 -10.06
C ILE A 108 -0.61 12.94 -10.81
N GLY A 109 -1.90 12.64 -10.91
CA GLY A 109 -2.89 13.53 -11.52
C GLY A 109 -3.01 14.89 -10.81
N GLY A 110 -2.67 14.96 -9.53
CA GLY A 110 -2.63 16.19 -8.73
C GLY A 110 -1.32 17.00 -8.83
N ILE A 111 -0.31 16.55 -9.60
CA ILE A 111 0.95 17.29 -9.77
C ILE A 111 0.76 18.63 -10.51
N PRO A 112 0.03 18.70 -11.65
CA PRO A 112 -0.09 19.94 -12.42
C PRO A 112 -0.76 21.11 -11.68
N PHE A 113 -1.53 20.84 -10.63
CA PHE A 113 -2.32 21.85 -9.91
C PHE A 113 -1.59 22.45 -8.69
N ARG A 114 -0.30 22.14 -8.54
CA ARG A 114 0.52 22.60 -7.42
C ARG A 114 1.23 23.88 -7.78
N TYR A 115 1.27 24.83 -6.83
CA TYR A 115 2.22 25.94 -6.90
C TYR A 115 3.60 25.47 -6.38
N ALA A 116 4.23 24.53 -7.09
CA ALA A 116 5.51 23.91 -6.71
C ALA A 116 6.60 24.08 -7.78
N ASP A 117 7.85 23.92 -7.36
CA ASP A 117 9.04 23.98 -8.22
C ASP A 117 9.11 22.72 -9.12
N PRO A 118 9.49 22.83 -10.42
CA PRO A 118 9.67 21.68 -11.32
C PRO A 118 10.50 20.52 -10.76
N LEU A 119 11.52 20.80 -9.93
CA LEU A 119 12.32 19.74 -9.29
C LEU A 119 11.53 18.97 -8.22
N ALA A 120 10.67 19.66 -7.48
CA ALA A 120 9.80 19.04 -6.49
C ALA A 120 8.74 18.14 -7.17
N ASP A 121 8.21 18.57 -8.32
CA ASP A 121 7.25 17.81 -9.11
C ASP A 121 7.87 16.54 -9.71
N LEU A 122 9.11 16.62 -10.18
CA LEU A 122 9.84 15.45 -10.65
C LEU A 122 10.05 14.44 -9.52
N GLY A 123 10.47 14.90 -8.34
CA GLY A 123 10.61 14.04 -7.15
C GLY A 123 9.29 13.40 -6.73
N ALA A 124 8.20 14.16 -6.76
CA ALA A 124 6.85 13.70 -6.45
C ALA A 124 6.35 12.63 -7.44
N LEU A 125 6.67 12.78 -8.73
CA LEU A 125 6.33 11.83 -9.78
C LEU A 125 7.14 10.54 -9.65
N VAL A 126 8.46 10.65 -9.51
CA VAL A 126 9.36 9.49 -9.35
C VAL A 126 9.00 8.69 -8.09
N GLY A 127 8.72 9.38 -6.98
CA GLY A 127 8.29 8.73 -5.74
C GLY A 127 7.03 7.89 -5.91
N ARG A 128 6.01 8.42 -6.61
CA ARG A 128 4.75 7.70 -6.85
C ARG A 128 4.89 6.56 -7.84
N LEU A 129 5.65 6.74 -8.92
CA LEU A 129 5.96 5.67 -9.87
C LEU A 129 6.71 4.51 -9.19
N SER A 130 7.65 4.83 -8.29
CA SER A 130 8.36 3.83 -7.50
C SER A 130 7.40 3.06 -6.58
N GLY A 131 6.46 3.76 -5.94
CA GLY A 131 5.38 3.15 -5.16
C GLY A 131 4.50 2.20 -5.99
N ILE A 132 4.10 2.61 -7.19
CA ILE A 132 3.35 1.76 -8.13
C ILE A 132 4.14 0.50 -8.46
N ALA A 133 5.43 0.62 -8.78
CA ALA A 133 6.28 -0.51 -9.10
C ALA A 133 6.38 -1.50 -7.93
N MET A 134 6.55 -1.01 -6.70
CA MET A 134 6.55 -1.85 -5.50
C MET A 134 5.22 -2.56 -5.30
N ALA A 135 4.09 -1.85 -5.41
CA ALA A 135 2.75 -2.43 -5.27
C ALA A 135 2.45 -3.47 -6.35
N ALA A 136 2.85 -3.22 -7.59
CA ALA A 136 2.66 -4.14 -8.70
C ALA A 136 3.51 -5.41 -8.52
N GLY A 137 4.77 -5.26 -8.08
CA GLY A 137 5.64 -6.39 -7.73
C GLY A 137 5.05 -7.23 -6.60
N ALA A 138 4.59 -6.60 -5.52
CA ALA A 138 3.91 -7.28 -4.42
C ALA A 138 2.65 -8.03 -4.87
N LEU A 139 1.81 -7.39 -5.70
CA LEU A 139 0.60 -8.01 -6.22
C LEU A 139 0.92 -9.24 -7.06
N ARG A 140 1.99 -9.19 -7.87
CA ARG A 140 2.46 -10.35 -8.63
C ARG A 140 2.90 -11.48 -7.70
N LEU A 141 3.72 -11.19 -6.69
CA LEU A 141 4.17 -12.19 -5.71
C LEU A 141 3.00 -12.85 -4.97
N LEU A 142 2.00 -12.07 -4.56
CA LEU A 142 0.81 -12.58 -3.88
C LEU A 142 -0.05 -13.49 -4.78
N ARG A 143 -0.10 -13.21 -6.08
CA ARG A 143 -0.81 -14.05 -7.06
C ARG A 143 -0.07 -15.35 -7.38
N GLU A 144 1.25 -15.35 -7.30
CA GLU A 144 2.06 -16.57 -7.46
C GLU A 144 2.01 -17.45 -6.20
N ALA A 145 1.69 -16.87 -5.04
CA ALA A 145 1.62 -17.54 -3.76
C ALA A 145 0.24 -18.10 -3.38
N GLY A 146 -0.85 -17.66 -4.03
CA GLY A 146 -2.23 -18.08 -3.72
C GLY A 146 -2.85 -18.88 -4.85
#